data_AF-A0A2D9T048-F1
#
_entry.id   AF-A0A2D9T048-F1
#
_cell.length_a   1.000
_cell.length_b   1.000
_cell.length_c   1.000
_cell.angle_alpha   90.00
_cell.angle_beta   90.00
_cell.angle_gamma   90.00
#
_symmetry.space_group_name_H-M   'P 1'
#
loop_
_entity.id
_entity.type
_entity.pdbx_description
1 polymer ?
#
loop_
_entity_poly.entity_id
_entity_poly.type
_entity_poly.pdbx_seq_one_letter_code
_entity_poly.pdbx_strand_id
1 'polypeptide(L)'
;MLPLRSSLLRLGLLLAAAPLVACEPDLGECDPDLARALYYDGAGTPAYGGQALMDVGCGAGGNYCHAPAATGETRFGAPLGYDLDVRPALTPEDLDRLADSHARVRSDPTFIWGEVESGRMPPPEPSRSAALGGAAVYVDASGNPLPAIATPEADRMLRNWLACDAPVVETTGGTSTGIGDVVEPLGMVCPAGQAECGTGTCQDVGSDPRNCGACGNDCGALFCVDGACVDTCPSALVGCAGACVDPQSDAAHCGGCDQPCRIDEACSEGACGCTAGTLECAGACLDVLTDRNNCGGCGIACAAGEACEDGTCATCGPVATLSGDVQPIFDGRCATTGCHSGTRPSATLSLVAGQTHGELVGVGANGTACRSETLVVPSDPGASYLVKKLLGTAECGVQMPRRSQALRSEQLDLVRSWICHGAADD
;
A
#
# COMPACT_ATOMS: atom_id res chain seq x y z
N MET A 1 -62.24 -53.45 -5.81
CA MET A 1 -61.65 -52.63 -6.89
C MET A 1 -60.97 -51.44 -6.23
N LEU A 2 -59.63 -51.47 -6.09
CA LEU A 2 -58.82 -50.45 -5.43
C LEU A 2 -57.89 -49.78 -6.46
N PRO A 3 -57.72 -48.44 -6.46
CA PRO A 3 -56.73 -47.77 -7.29
C PRO A 3 -55.45 -47.47 -6.51
N LEU A 4 -54.29 -47.63 -7.16
CA LEU A 4 -52.99 -47.15 -6.66
C LEU A 4 -52.81 -45.66 -7.00
N ARG A 5 -52.40 -44.87 -6.01
CA ARG A 5 -51.93 -43.48 -6.16
C ARG A 5 -50.41 -43.46 -6.25
N SER A 6 -49.87 -42.73 -7.23
CA SER A 6 -48.46 -42.41 -7.41
C SER A 6 -48.11 -41.09 -6.70
N SER A 7 -47.08 -41.12 -5.84
CA SER A 7 -46.48 -39.95 -5.19
C SER A 7 -45.28 -39.46 -6.01
N LEU A 8 -45.29 -38.19 -6.42
CA LEU A 8 -44.13 -37.51 -7.01
C LEU A 8 -43.42 -36.70 -5.92
N LEU A 9 -42.17 -37.06 -5.64
CA LEU A 9 -41.21 -36.34 -4.78
C LEU A 9 -40.76 -35.05 -5.50
N ARG A 10 -40.82 -33.91 -4.81
CA ARG A 10 -40.11 -32.68 -5.19
C ARG A 10 -38.69 -32.75 -4.64
N LEU A 11 -37.68 -32.78 -5.51
CA LEU A 11 -36.27 -32.68 -5.16
C LEU A 11 -35.88 -31.19 -5.24
N GLY A 12 -35.73 -30.54 -4.08
CA GLY A 12 -35.17 -29.19 -3.97
C GLY A 12 -33.64 -29.26 -3.91
N LEU A 13 -32.98 -28.67 -4.90
CA LEU A 13 -31.52 -28.56 -4.97
C LEU A 13 -31.09 -27.33 -4.15
N LEU A 14 -30.53 -27.55 -2.95
CA LEU A 14 -29.84 -26.53 -2.17
C LEU A 14 -28.39 -26.45 -2.66
N LEU A 15 -28.07 -25.41 -3.44
CA LEU A 15 -26.69 -25.00 -3.73
C LEU A 15 -26.13 -24.31 -2.48
N ALA A 16 -25.24 -25.01 -1.77
CA ALA A 16 -24.42 -24.40 -0.74
C ALA A 16 -23.34 -23.54 -1.42
N ALA A 17 -23.37 -22.23 -1.20
CA ALA A 17 -22.28 -21.34 -1.53
C ALA A 17 -21.15 -21.56 -0.51
N ALA A 18 -20.03 -22.13 -0.96
CA ALA A 18 -18.78 -22.13 -0.20
C ALA A 18 -18.07 -20.78 -0.43
N PRO A 19 -17.60 -20.09 0.62
CA PRO A 19 -16.81 -18.88 0.46
C PRO A 19 -15.45 -19.24 -0.16
N LEU A 20 -15.08 -18.58 -1.25
CA LEU A 20 -13.72 -18.61 -1.79
C LEU A 20 -12.82 -17.87 -0.80
N VAL A 21 -12.19 -18.61 0.12
CA VAL A 21 -11.05 -18.13 0.89
C VAL A 21 -9.89 -17.99 -0.10
N ALA A 22 -9.45 -16.75 -0.36
CA ALA A 22 -8.22 -16.52 -1.08
C ALA A 22 -7.08 -17.21 -0.31
N CYS A 23 -6.30 -18.06 -0.97
CA CYS A 23 -5.09 -18.62 -0.38
C CYS A 23 -4.05 -17.49 -0.27
N GLU A 24 -4.12 -16.71 0.80
CA GLU A 24 -2.99 -15.87 1.19
C GLU A 24 -1.82 -16.77 1.62
N PRO A 25 -0.59 -16.49 1.19
CA PRO A 25 0.59 -17.24 1.61
C PRO A 25 0.72 -17.22 3.14
N ASP A 26 0.78 -18.40 3.76
CA ASP A 26 0.89 -18.54 5.22
C ASP A 26 2.34 -18.34 5.69
N LEU A 27 2.54 -17.29 6.49
CA LEU A 27 3.83 -16.96 7.10
C LEU A 27 4.15 -17.83 8.32
N GLY A 28 3.15 -18.47 8.94
CA GLY A 28 3.31 -19.23 10.17
C GLY A 28 3.52 -18.34 11.42
N GLU A 29 3.79 -18.99 12.56
CA GLU A 29 4.08 -18.29 13.81
C GLU A 29 5.51 -17.74 13.84
N CYS A 30 5.66 -16.55 14.44
CA CYS A 30 6.94 -15.91 14.65
C CYS A 30 7.77 -16.64 15.74
N ASP A 31 9.00 -17.00 15.39
CA ASP A 31 10.08 -17.33 16.32
C ASP A 31 11.01 -16.10 16.45
N PRO A 32 10.90 -15.32 17.55
CA PRO A 32 11.65 -14.08 17.70
C PRO A 32 13.15 -14.30 17.91
N ASP A 33 13.57 -15.47 18.43
CA ASP A 33 14.98 -15.78 18.66
C ASP A 33 15.68 -16.04 17.32
N LEU A 34 15.02 -16.78 16.42
CA LEU A 34 15.51 -17.01 15.06
C LEU A 34 15.44 -15.74 14.20
N ALA A 35 14.40 -14.92 14.35
CA ALA A 35 14.26 -13.68 13.58
C ALA A 35 15.31 -12.62 13.95
N ARG A 36 15.87 -12.69 15.17
CA ARG A 36 16.86 -11.76 15.69
C ARG A 36 18.29 -12.32 15.71
N ALA A 37 18.52 -13.49 15.10
CA ALA A 37 19.87 -14.02 14.93
C ALA A 37 20.73 -13.07 14.07
N LEU A 38 21.90 -12.71 14.58
CA LEU A 38 22.81 -11.74 13.95
C LEU A 38 23.80 -12.39 13.00
N TYR A 39 23.99 -11.73 11.87
CA TYR A 39 25.02 -12.01 10.87
C TYR A 39 25.82 -10.74 10.59
N TYR A 40 27.05 -10.90 10.15
CA TYR A 40 28.00 -9.81 9.95
C TYR A 40 28.56 -9.82 8.54
N ASP A 41 28.58 -8.66 7.89
CA ASP A 41 29.24 -8.50 6.59
C ASP A 41 30.78 -8.50 6.72
N GLY A 42 31.48 -8.36 5.60
CA GLY A 42 32.94 -8.28 5.56
C GLY A 42 33.56 -7.05 6.25
N ALA A 43 32.75 -6.05 6.60
CA ALA A 43 33.14 -4.88 7.37
C ALA A 43 32.80 -5.00 8.88
N GLY A 44 32.16 -6.10 9.29
CA GLY A 44 31.71 -6.31 10.67
C GLY A 44 30.38 -5.62 10.99
N THR A 45 29.63 -5.18 9.99
CA THR A 45 28.30 -4.57 10.16
C THR A 45 27.27 -5.65 10.45
N PRO A 46 26.57 -5.60 11.59
CA PRO A 46 25.50 -6.56 11.88
C PRO A 46 24.23 -6.33 11.06
N ALA A 47 23.56 -7.42 10.72
CA ALA A 47 22.19 -7.47 10.22
C ALA A 47 21.48 -8.71 10.80
N TYR A 48 20.16 -8.67 10.94
CA TYR A 48 19.40 -9.88 11.27
C TYR A 48 19.37 -10.84 10.09
N GLY A 49 19.27 -12.15 10.32
CA GLY A 49 19.35 -13.16 9.26
C GLY A 49 18.39 -12.92 8.08
N GLY A 50 17.13 -12.56 8.35
CA GLY A 50 16.18 -12.22 7.29
C GLY A 50 16.48 -10.90 6.58
N GLN A 51 16.94 -9.88 7.31
CA GLN A 51 17.43 -8.61 6.74
C GLN A 51 18.66 -8.86 5.85
N ALA A 52 19.60 -9.69 6.29
CA ALA A 52 20.80 -10.07 5.54
C ALA A 52 20.43 -10.86 4.27
N LEU A 53 19.51 -11.83 4.37
CA LEU A 53 18.99 -12.56 3.20
C LEU A 53 18.33 -11.64 2.19
N MET A 54 17.52 -10.70 2.68
CA MET A 54 16.90 -9.72 1.83
C MET A 54 17.98 -8.84 1.21
N ASP A 55 18.95 -8.34 1.97
CA ASP A 55 20.05 -7.52 1.46
C ASP A 55 20.88 -8.21 0.36
N VAL A 56 21.30 -9.47 0.59
CA VAL A 56 22.13 -10.22 -0.37
C VAL A 56 21.34 -10.73 -1.58
N GLY A 57 20.04 -10.92 -1.44
CA GLY A 57 19.21 -11.56 -2.47
C GLY A 57 18.29 -10.60 -3.20
N CYS A 58 17.41 -9.94 -2.45
CA CYS A 58 16.29 -9.17 -2.97
C CYS A 58 16.37 -7.65 -2.66
N GLY A 59 17.44 -7.18 -2.02
CA GLY A 59 17.60 -5.80 -1.56
C GLY A 59 18.64 -5.04 -2.38
N ALA A 60 19.15 -3.92 -1.86
CA ALA A 60 20.16 -3.12 -2.53
C ALA A 60 21.61 -3.42 -2.09
N GLY A 61 21.90 -4.64 -1.63
CA GLY A 61 23.26 -5.13 -1.35
C GLY A 61 23.72 -6.31 -2.22
N GLY A 62 22.93 -6.70 -3.23
CA GLY A 62 23.28 -7.72 -4.24
C GLY A 62 23.66 -7.12 -5.59
N ASN A 63 22.67 -6.59 -6.33
CA ASN A 63 22.84 -5.93 -7.65
C ASN A 63 21.66 -5.01 -8.01
N TYR A 64 21.16 -4.23 -7.04
CA TYR A 64 20.11 -3.20 -7.23
C TYR A 64 18.69 -3.70 -7.53
N CYS A 65 18.38 -5.01 -7.47
CA CYS A 65 17.08 -5.53 -7.93
C CYS A 65 15.86 -4.76 -7.37
N HIS A 66 15.90 -4.35 -6.09
CA HIS A 66 14.88 -3.53 -5.44
C HIS A 66 15.43 -2.17 -4.95
N ALA A 67 16.41 -1.59 -5.64
CA ALA A 67 16.88 -0.24 -5.34
C ALA A 67 16.09 0.82 -6.15
N PRO A 68 15.91 2.05 -5.63
CA PRO A 68 15.30 3.13 -6.39
C PRO A 68 16.04 3.46 -7.70
N ALA A 69 17.35 3.17 -7.73
CA ALA A 69 18.22 3.36 -8.89
C ALA A 69 18.08 2.27 -9.97
N ALA A 70 17.50 1.10 -9.67
CA ALA A 70 17.27 0.08 -10.69
C ALA A 70 16.09 0.43 -11.58
N THR A 71 16.39 0.57 -12.87
CA THR A 71 15.42 0.93 -13.92
C THR A 71 15.55 -0.01 -15.11
N GLY A 72 14.44 -0.39 -15.72
CA GLY A 72 14.45 -1.18 -16.96
C GLY A 72 14.88 -2.64 -16.75
N GLU A 73 15.68 -3.17 -17.67
CA GLU A 73 16.04 -4.60 -17.74
C GLU A 73 16.85 -5.12 -16.53
N THR A 74 17.39 -4.23 -15.69
CA THR A 74 18.15 -4.59 -14.48
C THR A 74 17.28 -4.73 -13.22
N ARG A 75 15.98 -4.40 -13.29
CA ARG A 75 15.02 -4.53 -12.18
C ARG A 75 14.32 -5.90 -12.24
N PHE A 76 15.05 -6.96 -11.88
CA PHE A 76 14.59 -8.34 -11.97
C PHE A 76 13.62 -8.71 -10.84
N GLY A 77 12.34 -8.90 -11.15
CA GLY A 77 11.35 -9.40 -10.19
C GLY A 77 10.79 -8.38 -9.19
N ALA A 78 11.30 -7.14 -9.17
CA ALA A 78 10.87 -6.11 -8.24
C ALA A 78 9.79 -5.17 -8.82
N PRO A 79 8.58 -5.11 -8.22
CA PRO A 79 7.58 -4.11 -8.61
C PRO A 79 8.14 -2.69 -8.41
N LEU A 80 7.85 -1.77 -9.34
CA LEU A 80 8.26 -0.37 -9.21
C LEU A 80 7.57 0.27 -8.00
N GLY A 81 8.34 0.83 -7.06
CA GLY A 81 7.83 1.36 -5.79
C GLY A 81 7.86 0.34 -4.63
N TYR A 82 8.31 -0.88 -4.88
CA TYR A 82 8.70 -1.86 -3.86
C TYR A 82 10.22 -1.88 -3.74
N ASP A 83 10.78 -0.78 -3.22
CA ASP A 83 12.21 -0.65 -2.99
C ASP A 83 12.55 -1.18 -1.58
N LEU A 84 13.27 -2.30 -1.55
CA LEU A 84 13.55 -3.10 -0.35
C LEU A 84 15.03 -2.95 0.05
N ASP A 85 15.55 -1.73 -0.01
CA ASP A 85 16.91 -1.43 0.45
C ASP A 85 16.96 -1.46 1.99
N VAL A 86 17.14 -2.67 2.52
CA VAL A 86 17.22 -2.94 3.96
C VAL A 86 18.66 -3.01 4.48
N ARG A 87 19.63 -2.42 3.76
CA ARG A 87 21.01 -2.33 4.25
C ARG A 87 21.04 -1.59 5.59
N PRO A 88 21.83 -2.07 6.57
CA PRO A 88 22.00 -1.39 7.85
C PRO A 88 22.36 0.10 7.65
N ALA A 89 21.77 0.98 8.45
CA ALA A 89 22.06 2.40 8.33
C ALA A 89 23.42 2.74 8.95
N LEU A 90 24.30 3.33 8.13
CA LEU A 90 25.64 3.75 8.56
C LEU A 90 25.72 5.27 8.79
N THR A 91 24.75 6.01 8.25
CA THR A 91 24.64 7.46 8.35
C THR A 91 23.21 7.88 8.73
N PRO A 92 23.00 9.12 9.22
CA PRO A 92 21.64 9.61 9.48
C PRO A 92 20.72 9.62 8.25
N GLU A 93 21.25 9.89 7.05
CA GLU A 93 20.49 9.84 5.79
C GLU A 93 20.06 8.41 5.44
N ASP A 94 20.84 7.41 5.87
CA ASP A 94 20.45 6.01 5.71
C ASP A 94 19.28 5.62 6.61
N LEU A 95 18.99 6.36 7.70
CA LEU A 95 17.88 6.06 8.60
C LEU A 95 16.54 6.31 7.92
N ASP A 96 16.38 7.46 7.26
CA ASP A 96 15.15 7.80 6.54
C ASP A 96 14.89 6.79 5.41
N ARG A 97 15.95 6.45 4.65
CA ARG A 97 15.90 5.41 3.62
C ARG A 97 15.47 4.05 4.19
N LEU A 98 16.10 3.62 5.29
CA LEU A 98 15.86 2.32 5.89
C LEU A 98 14.44 2.24 6.48
N ALA A 99 13.98 3.29 7.15
CA ALA A 99 12.62 3.40 7.67
C ALA A 99 11.58 3.27 6.55
N ASP A 100 11.79 3.96 5.42
CA ASP A 100 10.93 3.87 4.24
C ASP A 100 10.90 2.46 3.63
N SER A 101 12.07 1.82 3.47
CA SER A 101 12.15 0.46 2.94
C SER A 101 11.55 -0.58 3.91
N HIS A 102 11.70 -0.37 5.21
CA HIS A 102 11.14 -1.23 6.23
C HIS A 102 9.62 -1.15 6.30
N ALA A 103 9.06 0.07 6.27
CA ALA A 103 7.62 0.30 6.20
C ALA A 103 7.00 -0.43 4.99
N ARG A 104 7.71 -0.47 3.84
CA ARG A 104 7.29 -1.22 2.66
C ARG A 104 7.29 -2.73 2.88
N VAL A 105 8.34 -3.29 3.50
CA VAL A 105 8.39 -4.72 3.84
C VAL A 105 7.21 -5.13 4.71
N ARG A 106 6.89 -4.31 5.72
CA ARG A 106 5.78 -4.57 6.66
C ARG A 106 4.39 -4.33 6.08
N SER A 107 4.28 -3.50 5.05
CA SER A 107 2.98 -3.19 4.45
C SER A 107 2.36 -4.38 3.70
N ASP A 108 3.16 -5.36 3.27
CA ASP A 108 2.67 -6.54 2.55
C ASP A 108 3.62 -7.76 2.67
N PRO A 109 3.81 -8.32 3.88
CA PRO A 109 4.75 -9.41 4.11
C PRO A 109 4.31 -10.71 3.40
N THR A 110 3.00 -10.92 3.24
CA THR A 110 2.44 -12.08 2.53
C THR A 110 2.65 -11.99 1.02
N PHE A 111 2.61 -10.80 0.42
CA PHE A 111 2.98 -10.61 -0.99
C PHE A 111 4.46 -10.93 -1.24
N ILE A 112 5.36 -10.43 -0.39
CA ILE A 112 6.80 -10.72 -0.48
C ILE A 112 7.03 -12.22 -0.39
N TRP A 113 6.37 -12.88 0.56
CA TRP A 113 6.46 -14.32 0.73
C TRP A 113 5.88 -15.10 -0.46
N GLY A 114 4.75 -14.67 -1.02
CA GLY A 114 4.13 -15.30 -2.20
C GLY A 114 5.02 -15.25 -3.45
N GLU A 115 5.81 -14.20 -3.62
CA GLU A 115 6.78 -14.11 -4.71
C GLU A 115 7.97 -15.06 -4.51
N VAL A 116 8.35 -15.36 -3.27
CA VAL A 116 9.34 -16.38 -2.92
C VAL A 116 8.79 -17.79 -3.18
N GLU A 117 7.59 -18.08 -2.67
CA GLU A 117 6.94 -19.39 -2.87
C GLU A 117 6.66 -19.69 -4.34
N SER A 118 6.34 -18.66 -5.15
CA SER A 118 6.14 -18.81 -6.58
C SER A 118 7.44 -18.93 -7.39
N GLY A 119 8.60 -18.83 -6.73
CA GLY A 119 9.93 -18.92 -7.36
C GLY A 119 10.30 -17.72 -8.22
N ARG A 120 9.58 -16.60 -8.06
CA ARG A 120 9.88 -15.32 -8.74
C ARG A 120 10.96 -14.53 -8.01
N MET A 121 11.10 -14.73 -6.70
CA MET A 121 12.17 -14.16 -5.88
C MET A 121 12.96 -15.26 -5.12
N PRO A 122 14.30 -15.30 -5.24
CA PRO A 122 15.10 -14.55 -6.22
C PRO A 122 14.73 -14.98 -7.66
N PRO A 123 15.03 -14.16 -8.68
CA PRO A 123 14.72 -14.49 -10.06
C PRO A 123 15.32 -15.85 -10.47
N PRO A 124 14.77 -16.55 -11.48
CA PRO A 124 15.35 -17.78 -11.99
C PRO A 124 16.63 -17.53 -12.79
N GLU A 125 17.40 -18.59 -13.05
CA GLU A 125 18.57 -18.53 -13.95
C GLU A 125 18.17 -18.13 -15.39
N PRO A 126 19.02 -17.40 -16.14
CA PRO A 126 20.38 -16.93 -15.78
C PRO A 126 20.40 -15.63 -14.96
N SER A 127 19.24 -15.00 -14.76
CA SER A 127 19.12 -13.70 -14.07
C SER A 127 19.51 -13.80 -12.60
N ARG A 128 19.30 -14.94 -11.96
CA ARG A 128 19.74 -15.22 -10.58
C ARG A 128 21.25 -15.05 -10.41
N SER A 129 22.05 -15.77 -11.21
CA SER A 129 23.50 -15.70 -11.12
C SER A 129 24.03 -14.29 -11.40
N ALA A 130 23.39 -13.57 -12.33
CA ALA A 130 23.71 -12.17 -12.59
C ALA A 130 23.33 -11.24 -11.43
N ALA A 131 22.21 -11.49 -10.73
CA ALA A 131 21.76 -10.72 -9.57
C ALA A 131 22.60 -10.98 -8.32
N LEU A 132 23.17 -12.18 -8.16
CA LEU A 132 23.96 -12.56 -6.98
C LEU A 132 25.48 -12.35 -7.16
N GLY A 133 25.94 -12.10 -8.39
CA GLY A 133 27.36 -11.86 -8.69
C GLY A 133 27.84 -10.51 -8.17
N GLY A 134 28.12 -10.40 -6.87
CA GLY A 134 28.61 -9.17 -6.23
C GLY A 134 28.08 -8.90 -4.82
N ALA A 135 27.18 -9.75 -4.31
CA ALA A 135 26.54 -9.54 -3.01
C ALA A 135 27.54 -9.60 -1.83
N ALA A 136 27.25 -8.82 -0.79
CA ALA A 136 27.97 -8.90 0.48
C ALA A 136 27.90 -10.34 1.03
N VAL A 137 29.02 -10.84 1.57
CA VAL A 137 29.03 -12.14 2.26
C VAL A 137 28.79 -11.88 3.74
N TYR A 138 27.69 -12.42 4.25
CA TYR A 138 27.37 -12.40 5.67
C TYR A 138 27.79 -13.71 6.35
N VAL A 139 28.31 -13.63 7.56
CA VAL A 139 28.66 -14.78 8.40
C VAL A 139 28.05 -14.67 9.79
N ASP A 140 27.76 -15.80 10.42
CA ASP A 140 27.37 -15.83 11.83
C ASP A 140 28.57 -15.57 12.76
N ALA A 141 28.33 -15.50 14.06
CA ALA A 141 29.38 -15.28 15.07
C ALA A 141 30.45 -16.39 15.11
N SER A 142 30.18 -17.56 14.54
CA SER A 142 31.12 -18.68 14.42
C SER A 142 31.90 -18.68 13.10
N GLY A 143 31.62 -17.71 12.22
CA GLY A 143 32.21 -17.59 10.89
C GLY A 143 31.56 -18.49 9.83
N ASN A 144 30.41 -19.10 10.11
CA ASN A 144 29.68 -19.85 9.10
C ASN A 144 28.94 -18.88 8.15
N PRO A 145 28.95 -19.13 6.84
CA PRO A 145 28.25 -18.26 5.89
C PRO A 145 26.74 -18.31 6.07
N LEU A 146 26.09 -17.19 5.77
CA LEU A 146 24.64 -17.09 5.60
C LEU A 146 24.16 -18.18 4.61
N PRO A 147 23.01 -18.83 4.86
CA PRO A 147 22.44 -19.79 3.92
C PRO A 147 22.30 -19.19 2.52
N ALA A 148 22.63 -19.99 1.51
CA ALA A 148 22.45 -19.57 0.13
C ALA A 148 20.96 -19.30 -0.16
N ILE A 149 20.67 -18.23 -0.90
CA ILE A 149 19.30 -17.85 -1.24
C ILE A 149 18.65 -18.94 -2.10
N ALA A 150 17.33 -19.07 -2.03
CA ALA A 150 16.55 -20.14 -2.67
C ALA A 150 16.92 -21.55 -2.18
N THR A 151 17.46 -21.66 -0.96
CA THR A 151 17.51 -22.91 -0.22
C THR A 151 16.34 -22.97 0.77
N PRO A 152 15.84 -24.17 1.12
CA PRO A 152 14.78 -24.31 2.12
C PRO A 152 15.13 -23.71 3.49
N GLU A 153 16.42 -23.60 3.80
CA GLU A 153 16.89 -22.95 5.02
C GLU A 153 16.74 -21.43 4.95
N ALA A 154 17.18 -20.80 3.86
CA ALA A 154 17.00 -19.38 3.63
C ALA A 154 15.51 -19.00 3.57
N ASP A 155 14.69 -19.81 2.91
CA ASP A 155 13.25 -19.64 2.79
C ASP A 155 12.56 -19.61 4.17
N ARG A 156 12.93 -20.54 5.07
CA ARG A 156 12.40 -20.54 6.45
C ARG A 156 12.83 -19.32 7.24
N MET A 157 14.09 -18.90 7.10
CA MET A 157 14.61 -17.74 7.81
C MET A 157 13.92 -16.45 7.34
N LEU A 158 13.71 -16.29 6.03
CA LEU A 158 12.99 -15.15 5.47
C LEU A 158 11.50 -15.16 5.85
N ARG A 159 10.83 -16.32 5.77
CA ARG A 159 9.44 -16.48 6.20
C ARG A 159 9.25 -16.08 7.66
N ASN A 160 10.10 -16.59 8.55
CA ASN A 160 10.06 -16.29 9.98
C ASN A 160 10.32 -14.80 10.25
N TRP A 161 11.26 -14.20 9.53
CA TRP A 161 11.54 -12.77 9.62
C TRP A 161 10.31 -11.93 9.25
N LEU A 162 9.64 -12.24 8.13
CA LEU A 162 8.40 -11.58 7.72
C LEU A 162 7.25 -11.81 8.73
N ALA A 163 7.12 -13.02 9.26
CA ALA A 163 6.15 -13.35 10.30
C ALA A 163 6.36 -12.56 11.60
N CYS A 164 7.62 -12.21 11.91
CA CYS A 164 8.02 -11.44 13.07
C CYS A 164 8.01 -9.93 12.86
N ASP A 165 7.25 -9.43 11.88
CA ASP A 165 7.20 -7.99 11.54
C ASP A 165 8.56 -7.44 11.07
N ALA A 166 9.34 -8.32 10.41
CA ALA A 166 10.58 -8.02 9.72
C ALA A 166 11.55 -7.15 10.53
N PRO A 167 12.02 -7.55 11.73
CA PRO A 167 12.91 -6.72 12.54
C PRO A 167 14.15 -6.31 11.76
N VAL A 168 14.59 -5.04 11.85
CA VAL A 168 15.79 -4.54 11.16
C VAL A 168 16.75 -3.91 12.14
N VAL A 169 18.05 -3.99 11.83
CA VAL A 169 19.09 -3.25 12.55
C VAL A 169 19.20 -1.87 11.94
N GLU A 170 18.78 -0.85 12.70
CA GLU A 170 18.66 0.53 12.23
C GLU A 170 19.87 1.40 12.50
N THR A 171 20.79 1.04 13.40
CA THR A 171 22.04 1.79 13.61
C THR A 171 23.18 0.88 14.04
N THR A 172 24.39 1.14 13.53
CA THR A 172 25.63 0.60 14.09
C THR A 172 26.52 1.76 14.50
N GLY A 173 26.44 2.16 15.77
CA GLY A 173 27.37 3.11 16.34
C GLY A 173 28.78 2.51 16.41
N GLY A 174 29.53 2.60 15.32
CA GLY A 174 30.92 2.12 15.21
C GLY A 174 31.05 0.66 14.75
N THR A 175 32.22 0.34 14.18
CA THR A 175 32.61 -1.04 13.84
C THR A 175 32.60 -1.91 15.09
N SER A 176 31.71 -2.91 15.12
CA SER A 176 31.68 -3.96 16.15
C SER A 176 33.03 -4.67 16.21
N THR A 177 33.53 -4.96 17.41
CA THR A 177 34.82 -5.66 17.57
C THR A 177 34.71 -7.17 17.51
N GLY A 178 33.48 -7.69 17.38
CA GLY A 178 33.18 -9.12 17.31
C GLY A 178 33.40 -9.82 18.65
N ILE A 179 32.33 -10.45 19.13
CA ILE A 179 32.21 -11.24 20.38
C ILE A 179 32.20 -10.37 21.66
N GLY A 180 30.99 -10.16 22.19
CA GLY A 180 30.76 -9.55 23.50
C GLY A 180 30.15 -8.14 23.48
N ASP A 181 29.99 -7.54 22.30
CA ASP A 181 29.17 -6.34 22.15
C ASP A 181 27.71 -6.74 22.30
N VAL A 182 27.18 -6.51 23.50
CA VAL A 182 25.74 -6.54 23.73
C VAL A 182 25.19 -5.42 22.87
N VAL A 183 24.66 -5.76 21.69
CA VAL A 183 23.60 -4.95 21.09
C VAL A 183 22.45 -5.11 22.08
N GLU A 184 22.43 -4.28 23.12
CA GLU A 184 21.21 -4.06 23.88
C GLU A 184 20.15 -3.80 22.80
N PRO A 185 19.09 -4.62 22.72
CA PRO A 185 18.11 -4.48 21.66
C PRO A 185 17.56 -3.07 21.78
N LEU A 186 17.95 -2.19 20.86
CA LEU A 186 17.30 -0.90 20.75
C LEU A 186 15.88 -1.25 20.33
N GLY A 187 14.98 -0.96 21.25
CA GLY A 187 13.56 -1.09 21.08
C GLY A 187 13.07 -0.49 19.76
N MET A 188 11.90 -0.95 19.33
CA MET A 188 11.12 -0.35 18.24
C MET A 188 11.27 1.18 18.22
N VAL A 189 11.80 1.74 17.12
CA VAL A 189 11.86 3.20 16.95
C VAL A 189 10.46 3.69 16.64
N CYS A 190 9.87 4.38 17.60
CA CYS A 190 8.54 4.95 17.45
C CYS A 190 8.58 6.32 16.76
N PRO A 191 7.55 6.66 15.95
CA PRO A 191 7.38 8.01 15.40
C PRO A 191 7.55 9.09 16.46
N ALA A 192 7.96 10.29 16.07
CA ALA A 192 8.10 11.42 16.99
C ALA A 192 6.80 11.64 17.77
N GLY A 193 6.88 11.70 19.11
CA GLY A 193 5.73 11.78 20.00
C GLY A 193 5.19 10.42 20.48
N GLN A 194 5.80 9.31 20.08
CA GLN A 194 5.47 7.96 20.55
C GLN A 194 6.68 7.29 21.23
N ALA A 195 6.43 6.30 22.09
CA ALA A 195 7.46 5.46 22.71
C ALA A 195 7.06 3.99 22.69
N GLU A 196 8.04 3.09 22.65
CA GLU A 196 7.77 1.66 22.71
C GLU A 196 7.38 1.25 24.14
N CYS A 197 6.13 0.84 24.32
CA CYS A 197 5.63 0.35 25.59
C CYS A 197 5.37 -1.15 25.50
N GLY A 198 6.19 -1.95 26.20
CA GLY A 198 6.13 -3.41 26.14
C GLY A 198 6.95 -3.99 25.00
N THR A 199 6.56 -5.17 24.50
CA THR A 199 7.24 -5.83 23.37
C THR A 199 6.62 -5.42 22.04
N GLY A 200 7.14 -4.38 21.41
CA GLY A 200 6.85 -4.06 20.00
C GLY A 200 5.55 -3.30 19.71
N THR A 201 5.08 -2.43 20.61
CA THR A 201 4.00 -1.48 20.29
C THR A 201 4.39 -0.05 20.63
N CYS A 202 4.29 0.84 19.64
CA CYS A 202 4.38 2.28 19.85
C CYS A 202 3.10 2.80 20.47
N GLN A 203 3.23 3.44 21.63
CA GLN A 203 2.15 4.19 22.26
C GLN A 203 2.43 5.67 22.12
N ASP A 204 1.38 6.46 21.91
CA ASP A 204 1.46 7.90 21.99
C ASP A 204 1.90 8.30 23.40
N VAL A 205 2.99 9.07 23.51
CA VAL A 205 3.45 9.63 24.78
C VAL A 205 3.20 11.13 24.86
N GLY A 206 2.74 11.77 23.79
CA GLY A 206 2.36 13.17 23.76
C GLY A 206 0.94 13.41 24.30
N SER A 207 0.02 12.46 24.09
CA SER A 207 -1.41 12.63 24.39
C SER A 207 -2.08 11.48 25.16
N ASP A 208 -1.47 10.28 25.25
CA ASP A 208 -2.06 9.17 26.00
C ASP A 208 -1.94 9.39 27.53
N PRO A 209 -3.05 9.52 28.27
CA PRO A 209 -3.01 9.67 29.72
C PRO A 209 -2.35 8.51 30.46
N ARG A 210 -2.28 7.31 29.88
CA ARG A 210 -1.65 6.14 30.51
C ARG A 210 -0.16 6.01 30.21
N ASN A 211 0.36 6.76 29.26
CA ASN A 211 1.74 6.67 28.78
C ASN A 211 2.40 8.07 28.63
N CYS A 212 2.00 9.05 29.43
CA CYS A 212 2.34 10.44 29.18
C CYS A 212 3.82 10.76 29.41
N GLY A 213 4.54 11.18 28.37
CA GLY A 213 5.98 11.46 28.38
C GLY A 213 6.88 10.22 28.47
N ALA A 214 6.35 9.09 28.96
CA ALA A 214 7.00 7.80 29.03
C ALA A 214 5.98 6.67 29.24
N CYS A 215 6.33 5.47 28.81
CA CYS A 215 5.50 4.27 28.97
C CYS A 215 5.12 4.00 30.42
N GLY A 216 3.82 3.75 30.65
CA GLY A 216 3.26 3.49 31.97
C GLY A 216 3.25 4.71 32.92
N ASN A 217 3.62 5.90 32.45
CA ASN A 217 3.46 7.13 33.23
C ASN A 217 2.00 7.60 33.17
N ASP A 218 1.17 6.98 34.00
CA ASP A 218 -0.26 7.27 34.13
C ASP A 218 -0.51 8.60 34.86
N CYS A 219 -1.15 9.54 34.18
CA CYS A 219 -1.55 10.83 34.74
C CYS A 219 -2.70 10.74 35.76
N GLY A 220 -3.35 9.58 35.88
CA GLY A 220 -4.46 9.36 36.80
C GLY A 220 -5.65 10.27 36.48
N ALA A 221 -5.89 11.27 37.34
CA ALA A 221 -6.97 12.25 37.15
C ALA A 221 -6.54 13.50 36.37
N LEU A 222 -5.27 13.60 35.98
CA LEU A 222 -4.71 14.71 35.20
C LEU A 222 -4.76 14.41 33.69
N PHE A 223 -4.44 15.40 32.86
CA PHE A 223 -4.42 15.28 31.40
C PHE A 223 -3.00 15.13 30.85
N CYS A 224 -2.82 14.37 29.78
CA CYS A 224 -1.56 14.37 29.04
C CYS A 224 -1.54 15.45 27.95
N VAL A 225 -0.56 16.34 28.01
CA VAL A 225 -0.33 17.40 27.02
C VAL A 225 1.17 17.52 26.76
N ASP A 226 1.58 17.35 25.51
CA ASP A 226 2.98 17.44 25.07
C ASP A 226 3.93 16.58 25.94
N GLY A 227 3.44 15.43 26.40
CA GLY A 227 4.18 14.51 27.26
C GLY A 227 4.32 14.92 28.73
N ALA A 228 3.52 15.87 29.20
CA ALA A 228 3.43 16.26 30.60
C ALA A 228 2.02 16.08 31.16
N CYS A 229 1.92 15.54 32.38
CA CYS A 229 0.66 15.50 33.11
C CYS A 229 0.32 16.90 33.66
N VAL A 230 -0.77 17.48 33.19
CA VAL A 230 -1.26 18.82 33.56
C VAL A 230 -2.64 18.76 34.19
N ASP A 231 -2.94 19.70 35.09
CA ASP A 231 -4.22 19.77 35.81
C ASP A 231 -5.37 20.36 34.98
N THR A 232 -5.04 21.09 33.92
CA THR A 232 -5.98 21.74 33.02
C THR A 232 -5.49 21.66 31.59
N CYS A 233 -6.41 21.42 30.65
CA CYS A 233 -6.10 21.51 29.24
C CYS A 233 -5.76 22.96 28.85
N PRO A 234 -4.79 23.18 27.96
CA PRO A 234 -4.52 24.48 27.36
C PRO A 234 -5.80 25.12 26.82
N SER A 235 -5.87 26.45 26.88
CA SER A 235 -7.02 27.20 26.36
C SER A 235 -7.27 26.84 24.89
N ALA A 236 -8.51 26.46 24.57
CA ALA A 236 -9.04 25.92 23.30
C ALA A 236 -9.17 24.39 23.21
N LEU A 237 -8.49 23.62 24.05
CA LEU A 237 -8.67 22.15 24.11
C LEU A 237 -9.69 21.75 25.16
N VAL A 238 -10.35 20.60 24.94
CA VAL A 238 -11.31 19.99 25.87
C VAL A 238 -10.74 18.70 26.42
N GLY A 239 -10.90 18.49 27.73
CA GLY A 239 -10.44 17.26 28.39
C GLY A 239 -11.39 16.09 28.17
N CYS A 240 -10.92 15.05 27.48
CA CYS A 240 -11.69 13.85 27.15
C CYS A 240 -10.94 12.60 27.61
N ALA A 241 -11.49 11.92 28.63
CA ALA A 241 -10.95 10.67 29.18
C ALA A 241 -9.44 10.70 29.52
N GLY A 242 -8.89 11.86 29.90
CA GLY A 242 -7.48 12.05 30.26
C GLY A 242 -6.60 12.61 29.14
N ALA A 243 -7.11 12.76 27.92
CA ALA A 243 -6.43 13.48 26.83
C ALA A 243 -7.02 14.89 26.65
N CYS A 244 -6.21 15.83 26.15
CA CYS A 244 -6.72 17.13 25.69
C CYS A 244 -6.85 17.09 24.17
N VAL A 245 -8.08 17.26 23.69
CA VAL A 245 -8.42 17.14 22.27
C VAL A 245 -8.97 18.46 21.75
N ASP A 246 -8.78 18.74 20.46
CA ASP A 246 -9.35 19.94 19.83
C ASP A 246 -10.74 19.62 19.26
N PRO A 247 -11.83 20.02 19.93
CA PRO A 247 -13.17 19.71 19.45
C PRO A 247 -13.51 20.45 18.16
N GLN A 248 -12.70 21.39 17.68
CA GLN A 248 -12.95 22.13 16.45
C GLN A 248 -12.47 21.39 15.19
N SER A 249 -11.54 20.45 15.35
CA SER A 249 -10.85 19.81 14.21
C SER A 249 -10.62 18.30 14.38
N ASP A 250 -10.72 17.76 15.59
CA ASP A 250 -10.56 16.34 15.86
C ASP A 250 -11.83 15.56 15.46
N ALA A 251 -11.72 14.72 14.45
CA ALA A 251 -12.82 13.89 13.96
C ALA A 251 -13.29 12.83 14.97
N ALA A 252 -12.50 12.45 15.97
CA ALA A 252 -12.93 11.54 17.03
C ALA A 252 -13.68 12.26 18.17
N HIS A 253 -13.56 13.58 18.26
CA HIS A 253 -14.07 14.40 19.36
C HIS A 253 -14.72 15.72 18.89
N CYS A 254 -15.42 15.68 17.75
CA CYS A 254 -15.91 16.87 17.08
C CYS A 254 -17.09 17.52 17.83
N GLY A 255 -16.90 18.76 18.26
CA GLY A 255 -17.87 19.49 19.10
C GLY A 255 -17.84 19.09 20.58
N GLY A 256 -17.09 18.05 20.96
CA GLY A 256 -16.92 17.62 22.34
C GLY A 256 -16.47 16.16 22.49
N CYS A 257 -16.29 15.72 23.74
CA CYS A 257 -15.87 14.36 24.04
C CYS A 257 -16.85 13.30 23.54
N ASP A 258 -16.32 12.18 23.06
CA ASP A 258 -17.08 11.03 22.54
C ASP A 258 -18.12 11.42 21.46
N GLN A 259 -17.80 12.42 20.63
CA GLN A 259 -18.60 12.85 19.47
C GLN A 259 -17.82 12.58 18.16
N PRO A 260 -17.60 11.31 17.76
CA PRO A 260 -16.88 11.03 16.54
C PRO A 260 -17.73 11.35 15.31
N CYS A 261 -17.09 11.93 14.29
CA CYS A 261 -17.65 12.03 12.96
C CYS A 261 -17.72 10.66 12.30
N ARG A 262 -18.58 10.56 11.28
CA ARG A 262 -18.63 9.36 10.45
C ARG A 262 -17.35 9.21 9.64
N ILE A 263 -17.11 8.00 9.14
CA ILE A 263 -15.90 7.67 8.37
C ILE A 263 -15.73 8.53 7.11
N ASP A 264 -16.82 9.09 6.59
CA ASP A 264 -16.90 9.92 5.39
C ASP A 264 -17.05 11.42 5.68
N GLU A 265 -16.95 11.83 6.95
CA GLU A 265 -17.06 13.21 7.41
C GLU A 265 -15.73 13.71 7.99
N ALA A 266 -15.53 15.02 7.93
CA ALA A 266 -14.47 15.72 8.64
C ALA A 266 -15.05 16.60 9.75
N CYS A 267 -14.25 16.86 10.79
CA CYS A 267 -14.58 17.86 11.78
C CYS A 267 -14.16 19.25 11.30
N SER A 268 -15.10 20.19 11.24
CA SER A 268 -14.82 21.58 10.93
C SER A 268 -15.63 22.50 11.82
N GLU A 269 -14.95 23.39 12.55
CA GLU A 269 -15.58 24.35 13.47
C GLU A 269 -16.47 23.66 14.54
N GLY A 270 -16.11 22.42 14.89
CA GLY A 270 -16.82 21.61 15.88
C GLY A 270 -18.13 21.00 15.38
N ALA A 271 -18.33 20.93 14.06
CA ALA A 271 -19.40 20.18 13.44
C ALA A 271 -18.83 19.13 12.49
N CYS A 272 -19.39 17.92 12.54
CA CYS A 272 -19.15 16.91 11.53
C CYS A 272 -19.86 17.31 10.24
N GLY A 273 -19.13 17.19 9.13
CA GLY A 273 -19.68 17.51 7.82
C GLY A 273 -18.87 16.89 6.70
N CYS A 274 -19.50 16.85 5.54
CA CYS A 274 -18.87 16.38 4.32
C CYS A 274 -17.69 17.29 3.92
N THR A 275 -16.65 16.68 3.36
CA THR A 275 -15.46 17.39 2.88
C THR A 275 -15.78 18.21 1.63
N ALA A 276 -14.93 19.19 1.32
CA ALA A 276 -15.12 20.04 0.15
C ALA A 276 -15.28 19.21 -1.14
N GLY A 277 -16.28 19.54 -1.94
CA GLY A 277 -16.62 18.81 -3.18
C GLY A 277 -17.58 17.64 -2.98
N THR A 278 -17.95 17.31 -1.74
CA THR A 278 -18.96 16.31 -1.44
C THR A 278 -20.19 16.93 -0.75
N LEU A 279 -21.34 16.26 -0.85
CA LEU A 279 -22.60 16.69 -0.24
C LEU A 279 -23.22 15.52 0.54
N GLU A 280 -23.86 15.84 1.68
CA GLU A 280 -24.59 14.85 2.45
C GLU A 280 -25.85 14.43 1.68
N CYS A 281 -25.84 13.18 1.20
CA CYS A 281 -26.88 12.59 0.40
C CYS A 281 -27.38 11.31 1.07
N ALA A 282 -28.54 11.40 1.71
CA ALA A 282 -29.17 10.27 2.41
C ALA A 282 -28.25 9.61 3.46
N GLY A 283 -27.51 10.42 4.21
CA GLY A 283 -26.58 9.95 5.23
C GLY A 283 -25.29 9.35 4.68
N ALA A 284 -24.80 9.82 3.53
CA ALA A 284 -23.44 9.56 3.04
C ALA A 284 -22.91 10.80 2.32
N CYS A 285 -21.61 11.08 2.43
CA CYS A 285 -20.98 12.15 1.66
C CYS A 285 -20.67 11.68 0.25
N LEU A 286 -21.42 12.18 -0.74
CA LEU A 286 -21.25 11.83 -2.15
C LEU A 286 -20.55 12.97 -2.90
N ASP A 287 -19.61 12.64 -3.77
CA ASP A 287 -18.92 13.59 -4.65
C ASP A 287 -19.95 14.23 -5.59
N VAL A 288 -20.12 15.56 -5.52
CA VAL A 288 -21.04 16.28 -6.41
C VAL A 288 -20.34 16.97 -7.57
N LEU A 289 -19.01 16.88 -7.64
CA LEU A 289 -18.20 17.47 -8.68
C LEU A 289 -17.89 16.51 -9.83
N THR A 290 -17.80 15.21 -9.52
CA THR A 290 -17.38 14.19 -10.50
C THR A 290 -18.28 12.95 -10.57
N ASP A 291 -19.13 12.68 -9.57
CA ASP A 291 -20.07 11.56 -9.66
C ASP A 291 -21.20 11.91 -10.63
N ARG A 292 -21.29 11.15 -11.72
CA ARG A 292 -22.34 11.34 -12.73
C ARG A 292 -23.75 11.15 -12.20
N ASN A 293 -23.94 10.47 -11.07
CA ASN A 293 -25.25 10.20 -10.47
C ASN A 293 -25.65 11.26 -9.43
N ASN A 294 -24.72 12.15 -9.05
CA ASN A 294 -24.90 13.17 -8.03
C ASN A 294 -24.35 14.55 -8.47
N CYS A 295 -24.36 14.83 -9.77
CA CYS A 295 -23.65 15.96 -10.35
C CYS A 295 -24.30 17.31 -10.01
N GLY A 296 -23.60 18.13 -9.23
CA GLY A 296 -24.08 19.40 -8.70
C GLY A 296 -25.07 19.26 -7.54
N GLY A 297 -25.42 18.04 -7.14
CA GLY A 297 -26.33 17.76 -6.03
C GLY A 297 -26.85 16.33 -5.99
N CYS A 298 -27.38 15.94 -4.84
CA CYS A 298 -27.84 14.56 -4.59
C CYS A 298 -28.87 14.08 -5.61
N GLY A 299 -28.61 12.93 -6.24
CA GLY A 299 -29.50 12.27 -7.20
C GLY A 299 -29.64 12.98 -8.54
N ILE A 300 -28.83 14.02 -8.82
CA ILE A 300 -28.79 14.67 -10.12
C ILE A 300 -27.93 13.83 -11.06
N ALA A 301 -28.56 12.89 -11.74
CA ALA A 301 -27.88 12.03 -12.71
C ALA A 301 -27.76 12.70 -14.08
N CYS A 302 -26.56 12.70 -14.66
CA CYS A 302 -26.32 13.17 -16.02
C CYS A 302 -26.91 12.21 -17.05
N ALA A 303 -27.40 12.78 -18.16
CA ALA A 303 -28.03 11.99 -19.21
C ALA A 303 -27.03 11.07 -19.93
N ALA A 304 -27.53 10.16 -20.76
CA ALA A 304 -26.67 9.37 -21.63
C ALA A 304 -25.91 10.30 -22.59
N GLY A 305 -24.59 10.13 -22.69
CA GLY A 305 -23.73 11.04 -23.46
C GLY A 305 -23.38 12.33 -22.73
N GLU A 306 -23.56 12.38 -21.41
CA GLU A 306 -23.07 13.44 -20.53
C GLU A 306 -22.20 12.85 -19.40
N ALA A 307 -21.24 13.64 -18.93
CA ALA A 307 -20.45 13.36 -17.72
C ALA A 307 -20.54 14.53 -16.74
N CYS A 308 -20.26 14.26 -15.47
CA CYS A 308 -20.14 15.32 -14.49
C CYS A 308 -18.78 16.01 -14.61
N GLU A 309 -18.80 17.31 -14.90
CA GLU A 309 -17.61 18.14 -14.95
C GLU A 309 -17.80 19.34 -14.04
N ASP A 310 -17.03 19.38 -12.95
CA ASP A 310 -17.07 20.43 -11.92
C ASP A 310 -18.49 20.74 -11.43
N GLY A 311 -19.29 19.67 -11.22
CA GLY A 311 -20.65 19.75 -10.71
C GLY A 311 -21.70 20.20 -11.72
N THR A 312 -21.38 20.16 -13.01
CA THR A 312 -22.35 20.37 -14.08
C THR A 312 -22.34 19.19 -15.05
N CYS A 313 -23.53 18.71 -15.43
CA CYS A 313 -23.64 17.74 -16.51
C CYS A 313 -23.27 18.41 -17.84
N ALA A 314 -22.14 17.98 -18.40
CA ALA A 314 -21.62 18.46 -19.67
C ALA A 314 -21.72 17.36 -20.72
N THR A 315 -22.10 17.74 -21.94
CA THR A 315 -22.10 16.80 -23.07
C THR A 315 -20.69 16.29 -23.30
N CYS A 316 -20.56 14.97 -23.46
CA CYS A 316 -19.28 14.35 -23.82
C CYS A 316 -18.71 15.01 -25.09
N GLY A 317 -17.38 14.98 -25.24
CA GLY A 317 -16.74 15.34 -26.50
C GLY A 317 -17.21 14.47 -27.69
N PRO A 318 -16.70 14.77 -28.91
CA PRO A 318 -16.95 13.93 -30.07
C PRO A 318 -16.65 12.47 -29.78
N VAL A 319 -17.49 11.55 -30.26
CA VAL A 319 -17.33 10.10 -30.03
C VAL A 319 -15.93 9.66 -30.47
N ALA A 320 -15.18 9.08 -29.54
CA ALA A 320 -13.87 8.50 -29.77
C ALA A 320 -13.96 6.97 -29.72
N THR A 321 -13.25 6.32 -30.63
CA THR A 321 -13.17 4.86 -30.78
C THR A 321 -11.96 4.31 -30.03
N LEU A 322 -12.06 3.08 -29.51
CA LEU A 322 -10.90 2.43 -28.93
C LEU A 322 -9.87 2.17 -30.03
N SER A 323 -10.28 1.53 -31.12
CA SER A 323 -9.36 1.09 -32.18
C SER A 323 -8.69 2.25 -32.93
N GLY A 324 -9.45 3.31 -33.24
CA GLY A 324 -9.01 4.41 -34.10
C GLY A 324 -8.38 5.58 -33.36
N ASP A 325 -8.84 5.88 -32.14
CA ASP A 325 -8.47 7.12 -31.43
C ASP A 325 -7.66 6.85 -30.15
N VAL A 326 -8.11 5.92 -29.31
CA VAL A 326 -7.49 5.68 -27.99
C VAL A 326 -6.31 4.72 -28.06
N GLN A 327 -6.43 3.62 -28.80
CA GLN A 327 -5.38 2.60 -28.90
C GLN A 327 -4.06 3.18 -29.47
N PRO A 328 -4.06 4.06 -30.48
CA PRO A 328 -2.82 4.71 -30.93
C PRO A 328 -2.14 5.56 -29.84
N ILE A 329 -2.92 6.16 -28.93
CA ILE A 329 -2.37 6.89 -27.78
C ILE A 329 -1.72 5.91 -26.82
N PHE A 330 -2.40 4.80 -26.48
CA PHE A 330 -1.85 3.80 -25.58
C PHE A 330 -0.62 3.10 -26.17
N ASP A 331 -0.65 2.69 -27.44
CA ASP A 331 0.50 2.09 -28.11
C ASP A 331 1.73 3.01 -28.10
N GLY A 332 1.52 4.30 -28.37
CA GLY A 332 2.61 5.27 -28.45
C GLY A 332 3.13 5.77 -27.11
N ARG A 333 2.34 5.70 -26.03
CA ARG A 333 2.64 6.40 -24.76
C ARG A 333 2.59 5.52 -23.51
N CYS A 334 1.97 4.34 -23.59
CA CYS A 334 1.65 3.51 -22.42
C CYS A 334 2.12 2.06 -22.62
N ALA A 335 1.73 1.42 -23.74
CA ALA A 335 2.10 0.06 -24.12
C ALA A 335 3.52 -0.01 -24.72
N THR A 336 4.44 0.79 -24.18
CA THR A 336 5.86 0.72 -24.51
C THR A 336 6.54 -0.36 -23.68
N THR A 337 7.56 -1.00 -24.24
CA THR A 337 8.36 -2.02 -23.56
C THR A 337 8.81 -1.52 -22.19
N GLY A 338 8.50 -2.27 -21.13
CA GLY A 338 8.83 -1.91 -19.75
C GLY A 338 7.82 -1.00 -19.04
N CYS A 339 6.72 -0.63 -19.69
CA CYS A 339 5.57 0.03 -19.07
C CYS A 339 4.36 -0.90 -19.11
N HIS A 340 3.43 -0.75 -20.06
CA HIS A 340 2.19 -1.54 -20.14
C HIS A 340 2.17 -2.50 -21.34
N SER A 341 3.31 -3.08 -21.69
CA SER A 341 3.39 -4.13 -22.71
C SER A 341 4.48 -5.15 -22.43
N GLY A 342 4.46 -6.24 -23.20
CA GLY A 342 5.44 -7.32 -23.12
C GLY A 342 5.05 -8.39 -22.10
N THR A 343 6.02 -9.19 -21.68
CA THR A 343 5.80 -10.37 -20.82
C THR A 343 5.62 -10.04 -19.34
N ARG A 344 5.95 -8.81 -18.93
CA ARG A 344 5.80 -8.31 -17.55
C ARG A 344 5.32 -6.85 -17.55
N PRO A 345 4.08 -6.60 -17.97
CA PRO A 345 3.54 -5.25 -17.94
C PRO A 345 3.38 -4.77 -16.50
N SER A 346 3.52 -3.46 -16.30
CA SER A 346 3.37 -2.77 -15.02
C SER A 346 1.99 -3.02 -14.44
N ALA A 347 1.93 -3.36 -13.15
CA ALA A 347 0.70 -3.76 -12.46
C ALA A 347 -0.04 -4.94 -13.13
N THR A 348 0.66 -5.74 -13.94
CA THR A 348 0.08 -6.82 -14.76
C THR A 348 -0.93 -6.30 -15.81
N LEU A 349 -0.98 -4.98 -16.05
CA LEU A 349 -1.90 -4.32 -16.97
C LEU A 349 -1.27 -4.16 -18.35
N SER A 350 -1.73 -4.94 -19.32
CA SER A 350 -1.32 -4.81 -20.72
C SER A 350 -2.26 -3.90 -21.50
N LEU A 351 -1.71 -2.87 -22.12
CA LEU A 351 -2.45 -1.91 -22.96
C LEU A 351 -2.13 -2.08 -24.45
N VAL A 352 -1.64 -3.27 -24.82
CA VAL A 352 -1.38 -3.62 -26.22
C VAL A 352 -2.70 -3.81 -26.94
N ALA A 353 -2.76 -3.40 -28.21
CA ALA A 353 -3.91 -3.60 -29.08
C ALA A 353 -4.44 -5.05 -29.01
N GLY A 354 -5.75 -5.18 -28.77
CA GLY A 354 -6.45 -6.46 -28.60
C GLY A 354 -6.50 -6.99 -27.15
N GLN A 355 -5.84 -6.33 -26.19
CA GLN A 355 -5.93 -6.66 -24.75
C GLN A 355 -6.52 -5.50 -23.94
N THR A 356 -6.22 -4.27 -24.33
CA THR A 356 -6.58 -3.02 -23.64
C THR A 356 -7.99 -3.00 -23.05
N HIS A 357 -9.03 -3.30 -23.83
CA HIS A 357 -10.41 -3.20 -23.36
C HIS A 357 -10.67 -4.14 -22.18
N GLY A 358 -10.33 -5.43 -22.33
CA GLY A 358 -10.55 -6.45 -21.31
C GLY A 358 -9.73 -6.26 -20.05
N GLU A 359 -8.63 -5.50 -20.14
CA GLU A 359 -7.75 -5.20 -19.00
C GLU A 359 -8.12 -3.89 -18.29
N LEU A 360 -8.91 -3.01 -18.90
CA LEU A 360 -9.29 -1.70 -18.33
C LEU A 360 -10.76 -1.64 -17.90
N VAL A 361 -11.67 -2.08 -18.76
CA VAL A 361 -13.09 -1.72 -18.65
C VAL A 361 -13.79 -2.62 -17.62
N GLY A 362 -14.24 -2.01 -16.52
CA GLY A 362 -14.84 -2.72 -15.40
C GLY A 362 -13.86 -3.54 -14.56
N VAL A 363 -12.56 -3.35 -14.76
CA VAL A 363 -11.49 -4.07 -14.06
C VAL A 363 -11.04 -3.28 -12.83
N GLY A 364 -10.93 -3.95 -11.68
CA GLY A 364 -10.41 -3.35 -10.44
C GLY A 364 -8.92 -3.03 -10.54
N ALA A 365 -8.49 -1.93 -9.94
CA ALA A 365 -7.08 -1.55 -9.95
C ALA A 365 -6.22 -2.54 -9.13
N ASN A 366 -5.12 -2.99 -9.73
CA ASN A 366 -4.20 -3.92 -9.10
C ASN A 366 -3.17 -3.16 -8.24
N GLY A 367 -3.47 -3.02 -6.94
CA GLY A 367 -2.58 -2.39 -5.95
C GLY A 367 -3.26 -2.26 -4.59
N THR A 368 -2.57 -2.63 -3.52
CA THR A 368 -3.14 -2.75 -2.15
C THR A 368 -3.72 -1.43 -1.60
N ALA A 369 -3.16 -0.29 -1.99
CA ALA A 369 -3.64 1.05 -1.64
C ALA A 369 -4.79 1.57 -2.54
N CYS A 370 -5.10 0.88 -3.64
CA CYS A 370 -6.11 1.29 -4.64
C CYS A 370 -7.20 0.24 -4.86
N ARG A 371 -7.39 -0.71 -3.92
CA ARG A 371 -8.28 -1.86 -4.09
C ARG A 371 -9.75 -1.51 -4.32
N SER A 372 -10.18 -0.30 -3.94
CA SER A 372 -11.52 0.24 -4.16
C SER A 372 -11.73 0.85 -5.55
N GLU A 373 -10.66 1.07 -6.31
CA GLU A 373 -10.72 1.79 -7.58
C GLU A 373 -11.03 0.85 -8.76
N THR A 374 -11.80 1.34 -9.73
CA THR A 374 -12.03 0.67 -11.02
C THR A 374 -11.26 1.42 -12.11
N LEU A 375 -10.46 0.69 -12.91
CA LEU A 375 -9.57 1.26 -13.93
C LEU A 375 -10.34 2.14 -14.93
N VAL A 376 -11.41 1.61 -15.52
CA VAL A 376 -12.37 2.36 -16.33
C VAL A 376 -13.79 1.98 -15.92
N VAL A 377 -14.57 2.99 -15.51
CA VAL A 377 -16.01 2.90 -15.28
C VAL A 377 -16.73 3.37 -16.54
N PRO A 378 -17.44 2.50 -17.28
CA PRO A 378 -18.14 2.88 -18.49
C PRO A 378 -19.09 4.06 -18.27
N SER A 379 -19.06 5.03 -19.18
CA SER A 379 -19.85 6.25 -19.15
C SER A 379 -19.59 7.17 -17.95
N ASP A 380 -18.50 6.94 -17.19
CA ASP A 380 -18.12 7.77 -16.05
C ASP A 380 -16.61 8.05 -16.04
N PRO A 381 -16.15 9.08 -16.77
CA PRO A 381 -14.75 9.48 -16.75
C PRO A 381 -14.26 9.97 -15.38
N GLY A 382 -15.15 10.52 -14.53
CA GLY A 382 -14.80 11.04 -13.21
C GLY A 382 -14.50 9.92 -12.22
N ALA A 383 -15.33 8.87 -12.23
CA ALA A 383 -15.13 7.68 -11.41
C ALA A 383 -14.00 6.75 -11.91
N SER A 384 -13.52 6.95 -13.14
CA SER A 384 -12.49 6.10 -13.76
C SER A 384 -11.08 6.39 -13.23
N TYR A 385 -10.47 5.41 -12.55
CA TYR A 385 -9.12 5.54 -12.00
C TYR A 385 -8.06 5.91 -13.05
N LEU A 386 -8.20 5.40 -14.29
CA LEU A 386 -7.34 5.78 -15.42
C LEU A 386 -7.31 7.30 -15.61
N VAL A 387 -8.45 7.97 -15.58
CA VAL A 387 -8.54 9.43 -15.78
C VAL A 387 -7.92 10.17 -14.60
N LYS A 388 -8.20 9.76 -13.37
CA LYS A 388 -7.57 10.30 -12.15
C LYS A 388 -6.04 10.19 -12.23
N LYS A 389 -5.53 9.08 -12.76
CA LYS A 389 -4.09 8.85 -12.95
C LYS A 389 -3.49 9.72 -14.05
N LEU A 390 -4.22 9.99 -15.13
CA LEU A 390 -3.76 10.89 -16.19
C LEU A 390 -3.70 12.35 -15.72
N LEU A 391 -4.65 12.75 -14.87
CA LEU A 391 -4.74 14.10 -14.28
C LEU A 391 -3.84 14.33 -13.07
N GLY A 392 -3.41 13.25 -12.40
CA GLY A 392 -2.61 13.34 -11.16
C GLY A 392 -3.46 13.64 -9.92
N THR A 393 -4.76 13.39 -9.99
CA THR A 393 -5.73 13.61 -8.89
C THR A 393 -6.07 12.33 -8.14
N ALA A 394 -5.47 11.20 -8.52
CA ALA A 394 -5.68 9.93 -7.83
C ALA A 394 -5.15 9.99 -6.39
N GLU A 395 -5.97 9.58 -5.42
CA GLU A 395 -5.60 9.51 -4.00
C GLU A 395 -4.49 8.49 -3.72
N CYS A 396 -4.34 7.52 -4.61
CA CYS A 396 -3.38 6.45 -4.47
C CYS A 396 -2.61 6.20 -5.79
N GLY A 397 -1.32 5.87 -5.65
CA GLY A 397 -0.39 5.66 -6.76
C GLY A 397 0.00 6.95 -7.49
N VAL A 398 1.04 6.87 -8.33
CA VAL A 398 1.59 8.07 -9.00
C VAL A 398 0.86 8.43 -10.30
N GLN A 399 0.89 9.71 -10.70
CA GLN A 399 0.40 10.19 -11.98
C GLN A 399 1.05 9.44 -13.16
N MET A 400 0.25 9.16 -14.20
CA MET A 400 0.67 8.57 -15.47
C MET A 400 0.48 9.56 -16.61
N PRO A 401 1.32 9.52 -17.66
CA PRO A 401 2.50 8.67 -17.83
C PRO A 401 3.67 9.06 -16.90
N ARG A 402 4.33 8.07 -16.28
CA ARG A 402 5.44 8.33 -15.32
C ARG A 402 6.72 8.71 -16.07
N ARG A 403 7.38 9.81 -15.67
CA ARG A 403 8.67 10.28 -16.23
C ARG A 403 8.65 10.59 -17.74
N SER A 404 7.48 10.76 -18.35
CA SER A 404 7.33 11.28 -19.70
C SER A 404 6.37 12.47 -19.72
N GLN A 405 6.31 13.17 -20.85
CA GLN A 405 5.40 14.32 -20.96
C GLN A 405 3.95 13.83 -20.85
N ALA A 406 3.18 14.52 -20.00
CA ALA A 406 1.73 14.33 -19.88
C ALA A 406 1.06 14.30 -21.26
N LEU A 407 -0.07 13.61 -21.36
CA LEU A 407 -0.86 13.64 -22.58
C LEU A 407 -1.23 15.08 -22.92
N ARG A 408 -1.23 15.40 -24.22
CA ARG A 408 -1.81 16.67 -24.68
C ARG A 408 -3.29 16.68 -24.35
N SER A 409 -3.87 17.86 -24.10
CA SER A 409 -5.30 18.00 -23.80
C SER A 409 -6.16 17.23 -24.81
N GLU A 410 -5.89 17.39 -26.10
CA GLU A 410 -6.59 16.67 -27.18
C GLU A 410 -6.56 15.14 -27.03
N GLN A 411 -5.45 14.57 -26.55
CA GLN A 411 -5.32 13.12 -26.35
C GLN A 411 -6.06 12.66 -25.11
N LEU A 412 -6.00 13.46 -24.04
CA LEU A 412 -6.77 13.21 -22.82
C LEU A 412 -8.28 13.30 -23.10
N ASP A 413 -8.70 14.27 -23.91
CA ASP A 413 -10.09 14.46 -24.31
C ASP A 413 -10.63 13.26 -25.09
N LEU A 414 -9.81 12.64 -25.95
CA LEU A 414 -10.18 11.40 -26.65
C LEU A 414 -10.37 10.23 -25.68
N VAL A 415 -9.46 10.04 -24.71
CA VAL A 415 -9.61 8.98 -23.69
C VAL A 415 -10.85 9.23 -22.83
N ARG A 416 -11.07 10.46 -22.37
CA ARG A 416 -12.26 10.83 -21.58
C ARG A 416 -13.53 10.63 -22.40
N SER A 417 -13.55 11.06 -23.66
CA SER A 417 -14.70 10.92 -24.54
C SER A 417 -15.06 9.46 -24.81
N TRP A 418 -14.06 8.62 -25.10
CA TRP A 418 -14.27 7.18 -25.25
C TRP A 418 -14.93 6.57 -24.01
N ILE A 419 -14.43 6.90 -22.81
CA ILE A 419 -15.05 6.44 -21.55
C ILE A 419 -16.47 6.98 -21.40
N CYS A 420 -16.67 8.27 -21.65
CA CYS A 420 -17.95 8.98 -21.53
C CYS A 420 -19.04 8.37 -22.42
N HIS A 421 -18.67 7.91 -23.61
CA HIS A 421 -19.55 7.18 -24.55
C HIS A 421 -19.64 5.67 -24.27
N GLY A 422 -19.21 5.21 -23.09
CA GLY A 422 -19.39 3.83 -22.64
C GLY A 422 -18.20 2.91 -22.81
N ALA A 423 -17.03 3.43 -23.20
CA ALA A 423 -15.78 2.68 -23.32
C ALA A 423 -15.90 1.43 -24.22
N ALA A 424 -16.56 1.53 -25.37
CA ALA A 424 -16.81 0.39 -26.26
C ALA A 424 -15.53 -0.24 -26.85
N ASP A 425 -15.58 -1.54 -27.11
CA ASP A 425 -14.58 -2.34 -27.85
C ASP A 425 -15.03 -2.47 -29.32
N ASP A 426 -14.54 -1.60 -30.20
CA ASP A 426 -14.99 -1.46 -31.60
C ASP A 426 -14.16 -2.24 -32.65
#